data_AF-B7FY95-F1
#
_entry.id   AF-B7FY95-F1
#
_cell.length_a   1.000
_cell.length_b   1.000
_cell.length_c   1.000
_cell.angle_alpha   90.00
_cell.angle_beta   90.00
_cell.angle_gamma   90.00
#
_symmetry.space_group_name_H-M   'P 1'
#
loop_
_entity.id
_entity.type
_entity.pdbx_description
1 polymer ?
#
loop_
_entity_poly.entity_id
_entity_poly.type
_entity_poly.pdbx_seq_one_letter_code
_entity_poly.pdbx_strand_id
1 'polypeptide(L)'
;MSQAVSGLAASIRRAVDNETFDLAGKNASTIENAVQDAFREAFALPETIRLTFVTGAGKLARQKYDDGAAKAITSPLRELGYQEDHGGGAGTFKLQHDTGKNLKTVVVYPHVSKSGGESENTTQVATAALLAEDSAEYKIAYSSANVFQRMVESKCPTWSQKKGCVAAVETVKSMVQVLETKLLTGTPLSESEQDFYDAVSITSLEEKLTLLKELMHAQVDTGKITSREKIELLAQVNDRLATLRKDIVEAESEGKAKRVDNLKNVQTKATARKEKLESISPQAPPLLKNILEINKLRTEMAPLLEMEENAKGRLLTLKESQAIGRKDEIQEEIEDLERSSRGWFESDDAFATRVEAACVAWKAAARNKKPTKKKPVGSVASGTASAPKWVTPAPKKSAWSKAPTKSKPAGGGVFAAMMMDSDSD
;
A
#
# COMPACT_ATOMS: atom_id res chain seq x y z
N MET A 1 -1.69 -25.49 37.50
CA MET A 1 -0.73 -26.45 38.10
C MET A 1 0.47 -26.52 37.17
N SER A 2 1.61 -25.98 37.60
CA SER A 2 2.86 -25.97 36.82
C SER A 2 3.45 -27.37 36.83
N GLN A 3 3.36 -28.10 35.71
CA GLN A 3 4.10 -29.36 35.56
C GLN A 3 5.59 -29.03 35.47
N ALA A 4 6.38 -29.70 36.28
CA ALA A 4 7.83 -29.56 36.31
C ALA A 4 8.40 -29.92 34.93
N VAL A 5 8.83 -28.90 34.19
CA VAL A 5 9.53 -29.06 32.90
C VAL A 5 10.76 -29.92 33.14
N SER A 6 10.85 -31.08 32.47
CA SER A 6 12.02 -31.94 32.57
C SER A 6 13.29 -31.16 32.20
N GLY A 7 14.44 -31.46 32.83
CA GLY A 7 15.69 -30.72 32.60
C GLY A 7 16.11 -30.67 31.12
N LEU A 8 15.72 -31.68 30.33
CA LEU A 8 15.93 -31.72 28.89
C LEU A 8 15.03 -30.72 28.15
N ALA A 9 13.75 -30.64 28.47
CA ALA A 9 12.82 -29.69 27.84
C ALA A 9 13.23 -28.22 28.11
N ALA A 10 13.70 -27.94 29.33
CA ALA A 10 14.24 -26.62 29.68
C ALA A 10 15.53 -26.30 28.92
N SER A 11 16.40 -27.28 28.71
CA SER A 11 17.61 -27.12 27.90
C SER A 11 17.27 -26.84 26.43
N ILE A 12 16.33 -27.59 25.86
CA ILE A 12 15.85 -27.40 24.49
C ILE A 12 15.29 -25.98 24.30
N ARG A 13 14.48 -25.50 25.26
CA ARG A 13 13.88 -24.16 25.20
C ARG A 13 14.86 -23.01 25.38
N ARG A 14 16.03 -23.25 25.97
CA ARG A 14 17.08 -22.23 26.14
C ARG A 14 18.03 -22.14 24.94
N ALA A 15 17.91 -23.03 23.97
CA ALA A 15 18.69 -22.95 22.75
C ALA A 15 18.34 -21.67 21.99
N VAL A 16 19.34 -20.80 21.78
CA VAL A 16 19.22 -19.57 20.99
C VAL A 16 19.82 -19.75 19.59
N ASP A 17 20.66 -20.78 19.41
CA ASP A 17 21.35 -21.11 18.17
C ASP A 17 21.17 -22.59 17.77
N ASN A 18 21.78 -22.98 16.65
CA ASN A 18 21.80 -24.36 16.17
C ASN A 18 22.51 -25.29 17.16
N GLU A 19 21.76 -26.14 17.85
CA GLU A 19 22.28 -27.02 18.90
C GLU A 19 22.03 -28.50 18.59
N THR A 20 22.93 -29.36 19.09
CA THR A 20 22.82 -30.82 18.97
C THR A 20 22.63 -31.44 20.35
N PHE A 21 21.52 -32.16 20.53
CA PHE A 21 21.19 -32.87 21.75
C PHE A 21 21.41 -34.37 21.59
N ASP A 22 22.34 -34.92 22.36
CA ASP A 22 22.56 -36.36 22.43
C ASP A 22 21.54 -37.02 23.37
N LEU A 23 20.86 -38.06 22.88
CA LEU A 23 19.86 -38.81 23.64
C LEU A 23 20.37 -40.15 24.16
N ALA A 24 21.69 -40.38 24.11
CA ALA A 24 22.31 -41.55 24.71
C ALA A 24 21.89 -41.71 26.19
N GLY A 25 21.46 -42.92 26.56
CA GLY A 25 21.06 -43.27 27.93
C GLY A 25 19.68 -42.74 28.37
N LYS A 26 18.90 -42.11 27.48
CA LYS A 26 17.53 -41.68 27.77
C LYS A 26 16.52 -42.70 27.23
N ASN A 27 15.53 -43.04 28.06
CA ASN A 27 14.41 -43.90 27.70
C ASN A 27 13.36 -43.15 26.87
N ALA A 28 12.62 -43.90 26.03
CA ALA A 28 11.63 -43.34 25.11
C ALA A 28 10.59 -42.44 25.77
N SER A 29 10.05 -42.80 26.94
CA SER A 29 9.02 -42.02 27.62
C SER A 29 9.50 -40.66 28.15
N THR A 30 10.76 -40.56 28.57
CA THR A 30 11.33 -39.28 29.00
C THR A 30 11.63 -38.37 27.81
N ILE A 31 12.03 -38.94 26.67
CA ILE A 31 12.21 -38.19 25.42
C ILE A 31 10.86 -37.63 24.95
N GLU A 32 9.83 -38.45 24.96
CA GLU A 32 8.46 -38.09 24.54
C GLU A 32 7.91 -36.92 25.35
N ASN A 33 7.92 -37.02 26.69
CA ASN A 33 7.46 -35.93 27.56
C ASN A 33 8.30 -34.65 27.38
N ALA A 34 9.62 -34.77 27.22
CA ALA A 34 10.50 -33.62 27.04
C ALA A 34 10.25 -32.88 25.71
N VAL A 35 9.99 -33.61 24.63
CA VAL A 35 9.65 -33.04 23.32
C VAL A 35 8.27 -32.41 23.37
N GLN A 36 7.29 -33.08 23.98
CA GLN A 36 5.95 -32.52 24.14
C GLN A 36 6.00 -31.20 24.93
N ASP A 37 6.70 -31.15 26.07
CA ASP A 37 6.80 -29.95 26.88
C ASP A 37 7.60 -28.83 26.18
N ALA A 38 8.67 -29.16 25.45
CA ALA A 38 9.52 -28.16 24.82
C ALA A 38 8.85 -27.48 23.61
N PHE A 39 8.18 -28.25 22.77
CA PHE A 39 7.64 -27.79 21.48
C PHE A 39 6.15 -27.46 21.50
N ARG A 40 5.48 -27.59 22.66
CA ARG A 40 4.06 -27.24 22.83
C ARG A 40 3.75 -25.76 22.59
N GLU A 41 4.65 -24.87 22.99
CA GLU A 41 4.54 -23.44 22.70
C GLU A 41 5.66 -23.03 21.75
N ALA A 42 5.36 -22.06 20.88
CA ALA A 42 6.31 -21.54 19.91
C ALA A 42 7.50 -20.86 20.59
N PHE A 43 8.67 -20.97 19.96
CA PHE A 43 9.90 -20.37 20.44
C PHE A 43 9.87 -18.87 20.17
N ALA A 44 10.18 -18.07 21.19
CA ALA A 44 10.30 -16.61 21.10
C ALA A 44 11.69 -16.23 20.58
N LEU A 45 12.02 -16.67 19.36
CA LEU A 45 13.30 -16.40 18.71
C LEU A 45 13.09 -15.53 17.45
N PRO A 46 14.06 -14.72 17.06
CA PRO A 46 13.97 -13.91 15.84
C PRO A 46 14.16 -14.76 14.57
N GLU A 47 14.88 -15.88 14.68
CA GLU A 47 15.21 -16.76 13.56
C GLU A 47 14.88 -18.24 13.89
N THR A 48 14.68 -19.04 12.84
CA THR A 48 14.45 -20.48 12.98
C THR A 48 15.76 -21.20 13.23
N ILE A 49 15.93 -21.69 14.46
CA ILE A 49 17.09 -22.50 14.84
C ILE A 49 16.93 -23.95 14.37
N ARG A 50 18.05 -24.61 14.09
CA ARG A 50 18.10 -26.04 13.76
C ARG A 50 18.50 -26.84 14.99
N LEU A 51 17.55 -27.59 15.55
CA LEU A 51 17.82 -28.49 16.68
C LEU A 51 18.02 -29.91 16.20
N THR A 52 19.20 -30.48 16.46
CA THR A 52 19.55 -31.83 16.00
C THR A 52 19.54 -32.80 17.17
N PHE A 53 18.70 -33.81 17.13
CA PHE A 53 18.63 -34.85 18.16
C PHE A 53 19.30 -36.13 17.67
N VAL A 54 20.32 -36.60 18.38
CA VAL A 54 20.95 -37.90 18.06
C VAL A 54 20.11 -39.02 18.66
N THR A 55 19.46 -39.80 17.80
CA THR A 55 18.49 -40.85 18.18
C THR A 55 19.04 -42.26 18.01
N GLY A 56 20.20 -42.41 17.40
CA GLY A 56 20.82 -43.71 17.24
C GLY A 56 22.22 -43.63 16.65
N ALA A 57 22.92 -44.75 16.73
CA ALA A 57 24.25 -44.90 16.15
C ALA A 57 24.41 -46.27 15.47
N GLY A 58 25.45 -46.39 14.66
CA GLY A 58 25.81 -47.63 13.97
C GLY A 58 26.21 -48.75 14.92
N LYS A 59 26.64 -49.88 14.35
CA LYS A 59 26.81 -51.18 15.04
C LYS A 59 27.58 -51.12 16.36
N LEU A 60 28.57 -50.22 16.50
CA LEU A 60 29.43 -50.10 17.68
C LEU A 60 28.81 -49.32 18.86
N ALA A 61 27.83 -48.43 18.60
CA ALA A 61 27.24 -47.57 19.62
C ALA A 61 25.71 -47.69 19.71
N ARG A 62 25.11 -48.63 18.97
CA ARG A 62 23.65 -48.87 18.96
C ARG A 62 23.05 -49.11 20.35
N GLN A 63 23.79 -49.79 21.24
CA GLN A 63 23.34 -50.11 22.60
C GLN A 63 23.14 -48.88 23.50
N LYS A 64 23.69 -47.72 23.14
CA LYS A 64 23.57 -46.49 23.94
C LYS A 64 22.23 -45.77 23.76
N TYR A 65 21.48 -46.11 22.72
CA TYR A 65 20.26 -45.43 22.33
C TYR A 65 19.08 -46.40 22.42
N ASP A 66 17.94 -45.89 22.86
CA ASP A 66 16.69 -46.63 22.85
C ASP A 66 16.23 -46.84 21.38
N ASP A 67 15.87 -48.08 21.01
CA ASP A 67 15.42 -48.40 19.65
C ASP A 67 14.14 -47.61 19.26
N GLY A 68 13.38 -47.12 20.24
CA GLY A 68 12.21 -46.27 20.09
C GLY A 68 12.50 -44.75 20.10
N ALA A 69 13.73 -44.30 20.31
CA ALA A 69 14.06 -42.88 20.49
C ALA A 69 13.63 -41.99 19.32
N ALA A 70 13.82 -42.45 18.07
CA ALA A 70 13.38 -41.70 16.89
C ALA A 70 11.85 -41.56 16.81
N LYS A 71 11.11 -42.59 17.24
CA LYS A 71 9.64 -42.56 17.29
C LYS A 71 9.15 -41.67 18.42
N ALA A 72 9.83 -41.69 19.57
CA ALA A 72 9.52 -40.85 20.72
C ALA A 72 9.67 -39.34 20.47
N ILE A 73 10.49 -38.94 19.49
CA ILE A 73 10.56 -37.54 19.03
C ILE A 73 9.49 -37.24 17.98
N THR A 74 9.34 -38.12 17.00
CA THR A 74 8.53 -37.81 15.82
C THR A 74 7.03 -37.99 16.03
N SER A 75 6.59 -38.83 16.98
CA SER A 75 5.17 -38.99 17.31
C SER A 75 4.59 -37.71 17.96
N PRO A 76 5.20 -37.14 19.02
CA PRO A 76 4.69 -35.91 19.63
C PRO A 76 4.79 -34.70 18.71
N LEU A 77 5.83 -34.60 17.89
CA LEU A 77 5.95 -33.50 16.92
C LEU A 77 4.82 -33.54 15.89
N ARG A 78 4.43 -34.73 15.39
CA ARG A 78 3.27 -34.86 14.50
C ARG A 78 1.96 -34.47 15.18
N GLU A 79 1.77 -34.84 16.45
CA GLU A 79 0.59 -34.46 17.22
C GLU A 79 0.51 -32.94 17.47
N LEU A 80 1.67 -32.28 17.57
CA LEU A 80 1.80 -30.82 17.70
C LEU A 80 1.74 -30.08 16.36
N GLY A 81 1.51 -30.78 15.24
CA GLY A 81 1.30 -30.17 13.92
C GLY A 81 2.56 -30.02 13.05
N TYR A 82 3.69 -30.59 13.46
CA TYR A 82 4.91 -30.56 12.64
C TYR A 82 4.84 -31.55 11.47
N GLN A 83 5.38 -31.13 10.32
CA GLN A 83 5.39 -31.94 9.10
C GLN A 83 6.76 -32.58 8.84
N GLU A 84 6.75 -33.80 8.28
CA GLU A 84 7.95 -34.50 7.85
C GLU A 84 8.32 -34.06 6.43
N ASP A 85 9.21 -33.06 6.31
CA ASP A 85 9.60 -32.45 5.02
C ASP A 85 11.12 -32.48 4.80
N HIS A 86 11.52 -32.49 3.53
CA HIS A 86 12.92 -32.55 3.08
C HIS A 86 13.56 -31.18 2.87
N GLY A 87 12.76 -30.10 2.80
CA GLY A 87 13.18 -28.70 2.76
C GLY A 87 12.98 -28.03 4.13
N GLY A 88 14.06 -27.66 4.80
CA GLY A 88 14.05 -27.22 6.20
C GLY A 88 13.39 -25.86 6.44
N GLY A 89 12.09 -25.86 6.75
CA GLY A 89 11.30 -24.69 7.19
C GLY A 89 10.81 -24.81 8.64
N ALA A 90 10.41 -23.70 9.27
CA ALA A 90 9.84 -23.71 10.61
C ALA A 90 8.61 -24.62 10.69
N GLY A 91 8.49 -25.44 11.75
CA GLY A 91 7.42 -26.43 11.88
C GLY A 91 7.67 -27.72 11.11
N THR A 92 8.89 -27.98 10.65
CA THR A 92 9.26 -29.23 9.97
C THR A 92 10.27 -30.04 10.77
N PHE A 93 10.27 -31.35 10.58
CA PHE A 93 11.34 -32.22 11.06
C PHE A 93 11.80 -33.18 9.97
N LYS A 94 13.04 -33.62 10.07
CA LYS A 94 13.68 -34.52 9.11
C LYS A 94 14.47 -35.61 9.82
N LEU A 95 14.30 -36.85 9.37
CA LEU A 95 15.19 -37.93 9.73
C LEU A 95 16.41 -37.91 8.82
N GLN A 96 17.59 -37.88 9.42
CA GLN A 96 18.85 -37.91 8.71
C GLN A 96 19.70 -39.06 9.21
N HIS A 97 20.33 -39.76 8.28
CA HIS A 97 21.35 -40.73 8.56
C HIS A 97 22.67 -40.17 8.05
N ASP A 98 23.55 -39.76 8.95
CA ASP A 98 24.91 -39.35 8.62
C ASP A 98 25.74 -40.63 8.43
N THR A 99 25.96 -41.00 7.18
CA THR A 99 26.74 -42.19 6.79
C THR A 99 28.23 -42.02 7.04
N GLY A 100 28.73 -40.79 7.20
CA GLY A 100 30.13 -40.53 7.56
C GLY A 100 30.40 -40.75 9.05
N LYS A 101 29.46 -40.34 9.91
CA LYS A 101 29.56 -40.50 11.38
C LYS A 101 28.82 -41.72 11.93
N ASN A 102 28.11 -42.47 11.09
CA ASN A 102 27.23 -43.58 11.48
C ASN A 102 26.21 -43.18 12.56
N LEU A 103 25.64 -41.97 12.47
CA LEU A 103 24.64 -41.48 13.42
C LEU A 103 23.28 -41.30 12.76
N LYS A 104 22.24 -41.70 13.47
CA LYS A 104 20.85 -41.38 13.13
C LYS A 104 20.45 -40.16 13.93
N THR A 105 19.98 -39.14 13.24
CA THR A 105 19.58 -37.87 13.84
C THR A 105 18.19 -37.48 13.38
N VAL A 106 17.43 -36.83 14.26
CA VAL A 106 16.20 -36.14 13.92
C VAL A 106 16.49 -34.65 14.01
N VAL A 107 16.39 -33.95 12.89
CA VAL A 107 16.54 -32.50 12.83
C VAL A 107 15.16 -31.89 12.93
N VAL A 108 14.97 -30.97 13.87
CA VAL A 108 13.69 -30.30 14.11
C VAL A 108 13.89 -28.79 13.97
N TYR A 109 12.99 -28.16 13.23
CA TYR A 109 12.90 -26.72 13.09
C TYR A 109 11.66 -26.27 13.87
N PRO A 110 11.82 -25.72 15.10
CA PRO A 110 10.69 -25.33 15.94
C PRO A 110 9.79 -24.30 15.25
N HIS A 111 8.51 -24.29 15.61
CA HIS A 111 7.67 -23.13 15.35
C HIS A 111 8.21 -21.93 16.11
N VAL A 112 8.46 -20.85 15.39
CA VAL A 112 8.95 -19.59 15.94
C VAL A 112 7.80 -18.59 15.92
N SER A 113 7.41 -18.08 17.08
CA SER A 113 6.47 -16.96 17.14
C SER A 113 7.25 -15.69 16.86
N LYS A 114 7.28 -15.27 15.60
CA LYS A 114 7.77 -13.93 15.26
C LYS A 114 6.90 -12.92 16.00
N SER A 115 7.46 -12.16 16.95
CA SER A 115 6.85 -10.90 17.38
C SER A 115 6.99 -9.90 16.21
N GLY A 116 6.11 -9.98 15.21
CA GLY A 116 6.12 -9.14 14.01
C GLY A 116 6.10 -9.97 12.72
N GLY A 117 5.03 -9.82 11.95
CA GLY A 117 4.60 -10.75 10.89
C GLY A 117 5.46 -10.82 9.62
N GLU A 118 5.27 -11.98 8.98
CA GLU A 118 5.33 -12.33 7.54
C GLU A 118 6.68 -12.43 6.79
N SER A 119 6.71 -13.42 5.89
CA SER A 119 7.79 -13.88 4.99
C SER A 119 7.71 -13.13 3.65
N GLU A 120 8.69 -13.04 2.75
CA GLU A 120 9.62 -14.07 2.29
C GLU A 120 10.79 -13.46 1.45
N ASN A 121 11.97 -14.09 1.60
CA ASN A 121 13.04 -14.34 0.61
C ASN A 121 14.33 -13.47 0.53
N THR A 122 15.44 -14.21 0.62
CA THR A 122 16.86 -13.93 0.37
C THR A 122 17.73 -13.39 1.52
N THR A 123 18.54 -14.32 2.02
CA THR A 123 19.76 -14.19 2.81
C THR A 123 20.62 -12.96 2.48
N GLN A 124 20.52 -11.93 3.31
CA GLN A 124 21.66 -11.21 3.86
C GLN A 124 21.37 -11.03 5.35
N VAL A 125 22.40 -11.13 6.19
CA VAL A 125 22.32 -10.73 7.60
C VAL A 125 22.06 -9.23 7.58
N ALA A 126 20.79 -8.84 7.46
CA ALA A 126 20.37 -7.46 7.61
C ALA A 126 20.45 -7.19 9.11
N THR A 127 21.54 -6.56 9.52
CA THR A 127 21.49 -5.63 10.64
C THR A 127 20.20 -4.84 10.45
N ALA A 128 19.21 -5.03 11.34
CA ALA A 128 17.89 -4.45 11.13
C ALA A 128 18.07 -2.95 10.90
N ALA A 129 17.87 -2.52 9.65
CA ALA A 129 18.19 -1.17 9.23
C ALA A 129 17.39 -0.22 10.11
N LEU A 130 18.05 0.84 10.57
CA LEU A 130 17.46 1.78 11.52
C LEU A 130 16.17 2.45 10.96
N LEU A 131 16.05 2.46 9.64
CA LEU A 131 14.83 2.77 8.90
C LEU A 131 14.49 1.57 7.99
N ALA A 132 13.21 1.21 7.90
CA ALA A 132 12.78 0.16 6.98
C ALA A 132 13.13 0.56 5.52
N GLU A 133 13.75 -0.34 4.75
CA GLU A 133 14.27 -0.05 3.39
C GLU A 133 13.18 0.48 2.43
N ASP A 134 11.94 0.02 2.63
CA ASP A 134 10.81 0.46 1.83
C ASP A 134 10.17 1.77 2.25
N SER A 135 10.53 2.29 3.43
CA SER A 135 9.99 3.54 3.98
C SER A 135 10.38 4.75 3.13
N ALA A 136 9.53 5.77 3.17
CA ALA A 136 9.84 7.03 2.50
C ALA A 136 11.05 7.70 3.16
N GLU A 137 11.17 7.59 4.47
CA GLU A 137 12.25 8.10 5.30
C GLU A 137 13.60 7.50 4.88
N TYR A 138 13.67 6.19 4.68
CA TYR A 138 14.89 5.52 4.17
C TYR A 138 15.27 6.06 2.80
N LYS A 139 14.32 6.06 1.85
CA LYS A 139 14.56 6.53 0.47
C LYS A 139 15.01 8.00 0.46
N ILE A 140 14.48 8.82 1.35
CA ILE A 140 14.89 10.22 1.54
C ILE A 140 16.30 10.33 2.13
N ALA A 141 16.61 9.56 3.17
CA ALA A 141 17.90 9.61 3.85
C ALA A 141 19.06 9.22 2.91
N TYR A 142 18.93 8.09 2.22
CA TYR A 142 19.99 7.48 1.40
C TYR A 142 20.07 8.01 -0.04
N SER A 143 19.11 8.83 -0.48
CA SER A 143 19.16 9.39 -1.84
C SER A 143 20.12 10.57 -1.96
N SER A 144 20.75 10.72 -3.14
CA SER A 144 21.46 11.96 -3.49
C SER A 144 20.48 13.12 -3.70
N ALA A 145 20.95 14.37 -3.58
CA ALA A 145 20.12 15.57 -3.74
C ALA A 145 19.35 15.60 -5.08
N ASN A 146 20.00 15.18 -6.18
CA ASN A 146 19.37 15.12 -7.50
C ASN A 146 18.28 14.05 -7.60
N VAL A 147 18.50 12.87 -7.01
CA VAL A 147 17.49 11.81 -6.96
C VAL A 147 16.33 12.24 -6.07
N PHE A 148 16.64 12.83 -4.92
CA PHE A 148 15.65 13.39 -4.01
C PHE A 148 14.75 14.42 -4.69
N GLN A 149 15.30 15.37 -5.45
CA GLN A 149 14.51 16.35 -6.19
C GLN A 149 13.50 15.69 -7.14
N ARG A 150 13.94 14.70 -7.94
CA ARG A 150 13.05 13.95 -8.85
C ARG A 150 12.00 13.13 -8.10
N MET A 151 12.37 12.58 -6.93
CA MET A 151 11.43 11.85 -6.08
C MET A 151 10.37 12.80 -5.52
N VAL A 152 10.74 13.99 -5.05
CA VAL A 152 9.78 14.98 -4.54
C VAL A 152 8.80 15.41 -5.63
N GLU A 153 9.27 15.66 -6.85
CA GLU A 153 8.41 16.03 -7.99
C GLU A 153 7.38 14.94 -8.33
N SER A 154 7.77 13.67 -8.25
CA SER A 154 6.92 12.52 -8.63
C SER A 154 6.07 11.96 -7.49
N LYS A 155 6.57 11.96 -6.25
CA LYS A 155 5.93 11.33 -5.08
C LYS A 155 5.22 12.32 -4.16
N CYS A 156 5.60 13.60 -4.19
CA CYS A 156 5.00 14.67 -3.38
C CYS A 156 4.46 15.82 -4.27
N PRO A 157 3.49 15.57 -5.16
CA PRO A 157 2.93 16.60 -6.04
C PRO A 157 2.27 17.76 -5.29
N THR A 158 1.65 17.51 -4.13
CA THR A 158 0.91 18.54 -3.39
C THR A 158 1.78 19.27 -2.37
N TRP A 159 1.35 20.48 -1.96
CA TRP A 159 2.06 21.27 -0.95
C TRP A 159 2.04 20.58 0.42
N SER A 160 0.93 19.96 0.80
CA SER A 160 0.77 19.22 2.06
C SER A 160 1.72 18.01 2.14
N GLN A 161 1.90 17.28 1.02
CA GLN A 161 2.84 16.17 0.94
C GLN A 161 4.29 16.66 1.04
N LYS A 162 4.63 17.80 0.42
CA LYS A 162 5.95 18.43 0.60
C LYS A 162 6.18 18.86 2.05
N LYS A 163 5.17 19.41 2.73
CA LYS A 163 5.22 19.72 4.17
C LYS A 163 5.46 18.46 5.01
N GLY A 164 4.79 17.35 4.70
CA GLY A 164 5.04 16.06 5.34
C GLY A 164 6.46 15.54 5.09
N CYS A 165 6.98 15.70 3.87
CA CYS A 165 8.36 15.38 3.52
C CYS A 165 9.37 16.21 4.32
N VAL A 166 9.10 17.51 4.55
CA VAL A 166 9.93 18.36 5.44
C VAL A 166 9.98 17.76 6.85
N ALA A 167 8.84 17.39 7.42
CA ALA A 167 8.79 16.77 8.75
C ALA A 167 9.55 15.43 8.80
N ALA A 168 9.47 14.63 7.74
CA ALA A 168 10.24 13.38 7.63
C ALA A 168 11.75 13.64 7.60
N VAL A 169 12.22 14.60 6.79
CA VAL A 169 13.64 14.98 6.74
C VAL A 169 14.11 15.55 8.08
N GLU A 170 13.30 16.37 8.76
CA GLU A 170 13.59 16.87 10.11
C GLU A 170 13.69 15.73 11.14
N THR A 171 12.84 14.71 11.02
CA THR A 171 12.90 13.50 11.86
C THR A 171 14.21 12.75 11.66
N VAL A 172 14.57 12.48 10.39
CA VAL A 172 15.84 11.83 10.03
C VAL A 172 17.04 12.65 10.53
N LYS A 173 17.00 13.98 10.38
CA LYS A 173 18.05 14.88 10.89
C LYS A 173 18.20 14.78 12.40
N SER A 174 17.08 14.78 13.13
CA SER A 174 17.08 14.61 14.59
C SER A 174 17.69 13.27 15.00
N MET A 175 17.41 12.20 14.26
CA MET A 175 18.00 10.88 14.52
C MET A 175 19.53 10.92 14.38
N VAL A 176 20.06 11.53 13.31
CA VAL A 176 21.52 11.68 13.14
C VAL A 176 22.13 12.53 14.27
N GLN A 177 21.47 13.61 14.69
CA GLN A 177 21.92 14.45 15.81
C GLN A 177 21.97 13.70 17.15
N VAL A 178 21.02 12.77 17.37
CA VAL A 178 21.04 11.89 18.55
C VAL A 178 22.25 10.95 18.49
N LEU A 179 22.60 10.40 17.32
CA LEU A 179 23.78 9.57 17.14
C LEU A 179 25.08 10.36 17.36
N GLU A 180 25.17 11.61 16.87
CA GLU A 180 26.29 12.50 17.17
C GLU A 180 26.43 12.74 18.68
N THR A 181 25.32 12.96 19.37
CA THR A 181 25.32 13.15 20.82
C THR A 181 25.81 11.89 21.56
N LYS A 182 25.43 10.70 21.10
CA LYS A 182 25.94 9.43 21.64
C LYS A 182 27.46 9.31 21.46
N LEU A 183 27.97 9.63 20.27
CA LEU A 183 29.41 9.62 19.98
C LEU A 183 30.17 10.64 20.84
N LEU A 184 29.65 11.86 20.98
CA LEU A 184 30.26 12.90 21.82
C LEU A 184 30.28 12.55 23.32
N THR A 185 29.28 11.79 23.79
CA THR A 185 29.20 11.33 25.18
C THR A 185 30.00 10.04 25.44
N GLY A 186 30.64 9.47 24.41
CA GLY A 186 31.42 8.24 24.51
C GLY A 186 30.58 6.96 24.57
N THR A 187 29.30 7.02 24.18
CA THR A 187 28.43 5.85 24.07
C THR A 187 28.68 5.16 22.73
N PRO A 188 29.01 3.86 22.68
CA PRO A 188 29.19 3.15 21.42
C PRO A 188 27.87 3.07 20.65
N LEU A 189 27.93 3.25 19.33
CA LEU A 189 26.81 3.02 18.42
C LEU A 189 26.67 1.52 18.12
N SER A 190 25.45 1.04 17.88
CA SER A 190 25.26 -0.28 17.29
C SER A 190 25.75 -0.31 15.83
N GLU A 191 25.97 -1.50 15.26
CA GLU A 191 26.37 -1.65 13.85
C GLU A 191 25.41 -0.94 12.90
N SER A 192 24.10 -1.13 13.09
CA SER A 192 23.05 -0.45 12.31
C SER A 192 23.02 1.08 12.50
N GLU A 193 23.40 1.58 13.68
CA GLU A 193 23.49 3.01 13.96
C GLU A 193 24.74 3.62 13.31
N GLN A 194 25.86 2.89 13.35
CA GLN A 194 27.11 3.27 12.72
C GLN A 194 26.95 3.32 11.20
N ASP A 195 26.37 2.28 10.58
CA ASP A 195 26.09 2.24 9.14
C ASP A 195 25.21 3.42 8.70
N PHE A 196 24.17 3.73 9.47
CA PHE A 196 23.29 4.86 9.19
C PHE A 196 24.01 6.21 9.35
N TYR A 197 24.83 6.37 10.39
CA TYR A 197 25.61 7.58 10.63
C TYR A 197 26.64 7.83 9.52
N ASP A 198 27.32 6.78 9.06
CA ASP A 198 28.34 6.87 8.01
C ASP A 198 27.72 7.14 6.63
N ALA A 199 26.50 6.65 6.39
CA ALA A 199 25.80 6.86 5.12
C ALA A 199 25.06 8.20 5.01
N VAL A 200 24.56 8.76 6.13
CA VAL A 200 23.65 9.91 6.12
C VAL A 200 24.28 11.15 6.75
N SER A 201 24.62 12.12 5.90
CA SER A 201 25.19 13.41 6.34
C SER A 201 24.12 14.44 6.71
N ILE A 202 24.31 15.14 7.84
CA ILE A 202 23.48 16.29 8.25
C ILE A 202 23.47 17.39 7.19
N THR A 203 24.63 17.71 6.59
CA THR A 203 24.73 18.76 5.56
C THR A 203 23.84 18.43 4.36
N SER A 204 23.84 17.16 3.93
CA SER A 204 22.95 16.72 2.84
C SER A 204 21.47 16.85 3.20
N LEU A 205 21.10 16.55 4.45
CA LEU A 205 19.72 16.71 4.93
C LEU A 205 19.30 18.20 4.98
N GLU A 206 20.21 19.11 5.32
CA GLU A 206 19.96 20.56 5.31
C GLU A 206 19.76 21.12 3.91
N GLU A 207 20.54 20.65 2.93
CA GLU A 207 20.35 20.99 1.52
C GLU A 207 18.98 20.51 1.02
N LYS A 208 18.60 19.26 1.33
CA LYS A 208 17.28 18.70 1.00
C LYS A 208 16.14 19.50 1.63
N LEU A 209 16.29 19.94 2.88
CA LEU A 209 15.31 20.81 3.57
C LEU A 209 15.18 22.17 2.89
N THR A 210 16.28 22.76 2.46
CA THR A 210 16.30 24.06 1.78
C THR A 210 15.58 23.96 0.44
N LEU A 211 15.91 22.92 -0.36
CA LEU A 211 15.25 22.62 -1.62
C LEU A 211 13.73 22.42 -1.44
N LEU A 212 13.30 21.66 -0.43
CA LEU A 212 11.88 21.47 -0.14
C LEU A 212 11.17 22.78 0.18
N LYS A 213 11.77 23.64 1.02
CA LYS A 213 11.22 24.93 1.38
C LYS A 213 11.08 25.83 0.16
N GLU A 214 12.10 25.88 -0.70
CA GLU A 214 12.06 26.62 -1.97
C GLU A 214 10.94 26.11 -2.89
N LEU A 215 10.81 24.79 -3.08
CA LEU A 215 9.73 24.21 -3.88
C LEU A 215 8.34 24.51 -3.30
N MET A 216 8.19 24.47 -1.98
CA MET A 216 6.93 24.84 -1.30
C MET A 216 6.59 26.31 -1.51
N HIS A 217 7.57 27.21 -1.41
CA HIS A 217 7.38 28.64 -1.68
C HIS A 217 7.00 28.88 -3.15
N ALA A 218 7.73 28.29 -4.09
CA ALA A 218 7.44 28.36 -5.51
C ALA A 218 6.03 27.82 -5.84
N GLN A 219 5.59 26.75 -5.18
CA GLN A 219 4.25 26.18 -5.38
C GLN A 219 3.14 27.13 -4.93
N VAL A 220 3.31 27.83 -3.80
CA VAL A 220 2.38 28.86 -3.34
C VAL A 220 2.41 30.07 -4.27
N ASP A 221 3.60 30.49 -4.72
CA ASP A 221 3.77 31.66 -5.58
C ASP A 221 3.19 31.46 -6.98
N THR A 222 3.27 30.23 -7.50
CA THR A 222 2.65 29.85 -8.79
C THR A 222 1.16 29.55 -8.68
N GLY A 223 0.59 29.58 -7.47
CA GLY A 223 -0.83 29.30 -7.24
C GLY A 223 -1.24 27.83 -7.41
N LYS A 224 -0.28 26.89 -7.44
CA LYS A 224 -0.52 25.46 -7.62
C LYS A 224 -0.84 24.77 -6.28
N ILE A 225 -1.86 25.26 -5.59
CA ILE A 225 -2.33 24.72 -4.30
C ILE A 225 -3.78 24.22 -4.42
N THR A 226 -4.10 23.15 -3.71
CA THR A 226 -5.45 22.58 -3.65
C THR A 226 -6.36 23.38 -2.72
N SER A 227 -7.69 23.18 -2.82
CA SER A 227 -8.66 23.89 -1.98
C SER A 227 -8.42 23.67 -0.49
N ARG A 228 -8.08 22.44 -0.10
CA ARG A 228 -7.73 22.09 1.28
C ARG A 228 -6.49 22.84 1.76
N GLU A 229 -5.43 22.82 0.96
CA GLU A 229 -4.17 23.49 1.30
C GLU A 229 -4.34 25.01 1.41
N LYS A 230 -5.19 25.61 0.57
CA LYS A 230 -5.57 27.03 0.71
C LYS A 230 -6.19 27.31 2.07
N ILE A 231 -7.12 26.46 2.52
CA ILE A 231 -7.75 26.60 3.86
C ILE A 231 -6.69 26.48 4.96
N GLU A 232 -5.82 25.46 4.89
CA GLU A 232 -4.75 25.25 5.88
C GLU A 232 -3.75 26.41 5.92
N LEU A 233 -3.36 26.94 4.76
CA LEU A 233 -2.45 28.09 4.64
C LEU A 233 -3.09 29.37 5.17
N LEU A 234 -4.38 29.61 4.87
CA LEU A 234 -5.10 30.75 5.40
C LEU A 234 -5.27 30.66 6.92
N ALA A 235 -5.53 29.46 7.46
CA ALA A 235 -5.58 29.23 8.90
C ALA A 235 -4.22 29.60 9.55
N GLN A 236 -3.11 29.10 9.01
CA GLN A 236 -1.76 29.42 9.51
C GLN A 236 -1.46 30.93 9.49
N VAL A 237 -1.86 31.63 8.42
CA VAL A 237 -1.66 33.09 8.33
C VAL A 237 -2.57 33.83 9.30
N ASN A 238 -3.82 33.39 9.47
CA ASN A 238 -4.75 34.00 10.44
C ASN A 238 -4.28 33.79 11.89
N ASP A 239 -3.77 32.61 12.25
CA ASP A 239 -3.20 32.33 13.57
C ASP A 239 -1.95 33.18 13.83
N ARG A 240 -1.10 33.35 12.82
CA ARG A 240 0.05 34.24 12.90
C ARG A 240 -0.37 35.69 13.09
N LEU A 241 -1.38 36.16 12.36
CA LEU A 241 -1.94 37.51 12.52
C LEU A 241 -2.56 37.70 13.91
N ALA A 242 -3.25 36.70 14.45
CA ALA A 242 -3.80 36.73 15.81
C ALA A 242 -2.70 36.85 16.87
N THR A 243 -1.61 36.09 16.72
CA THR A 243 -0.44 36.16 17.60
C THR A 243 0.24 37.53 17.52
N LEU A 244 0.50 38.02 16.30
CA LEU A 244 1.11 39.34 16.08
C LEU A 244 0.26 40.47 16.66
N ARG A 245 -1.07 40.37 16.58
CA ARG A 245 -1.97 41.36 17.21
C ARG A 245 -1.80 41.38 18.73
N LYS A 246 -1.70 40.22 19.38
CA LYS A 246 -1.45 40.13 20.83
C LYS A 246 -0.10 40.75 21.19
N ASP A 247 0.95 40.39 20.45
CA ASP A 247 2.32 40.89 20.67
C ASP A 247 2.42 42.40 20.47
N ILE A 248 1.67 42.97 19.51
CA ILE A 248 1.60 44.42 19.29
C ILE A 248 0.97 45.12 20.49
N VAL A 249 -0.18 44.62 20.96
CA VAL A 249 -0.87 45.20 22.14
C VAL A 249 0.02 45.14 23.38
N GLU A 250 0.71 44.01 23.59
CA GLU A 250 1.67 43.87 24.69
C GLU A 250 2.83 44.86 24.54
N ALA A 251 3.47 44.94 23.37
CA ALA A 251 4.59 45.86 23.13
C ALA A 251 4.18 47.34 23.21
N GLU A 252 2.94 47.68 22.86
CA GLU A 252 2.36 49.02 23.04
C GLU A 252 2.15 49.32 24.53
N SER A 253 1.68 48.34 25.32
CA SER A 253 1.54 48.48 26.78
C SER A 253 2.88 48.60 27.52
N GLU A 254 3.94 47.98 26.98
CA GLU A 254 5.31 48.07 27.50
C GLU A 254 6.06 49.33 27.04
N GLY A 255 5.47 50.19 26.20
CA GLY A 255 6.10 51.41 25.67
C GLY A 255 7.29 51.15 24.72
N LYS A 256 7.44 49.93 24.19
CA LYS A 256 8.58 49.54 23.34
C LYS A 256 8.32 49.93 21.87
N ALA A 257 8.35 51.22 21.55
CA ALA A 257 8.01 51.77 20.23
C ALA A 257 8.72 51.08 19.04
N LYS A 258 10.03 50.77 19.17
CA LYS A 258 10.79 50.04 18.12
C LYS A 258 10.27 48.61 17.89
N ARG A 259 9.83 47.92 18.95
CA ARG A 259 9.25 46.57 18.86
C ARG A 259 7.88 46.62 18.18
N VAL A 260 7.07 47.62 18.51
CA VAL A 260 5.76 47.85 17.88
C VAL A 260 5.89 48.07 16.38
N ASP A 261 6.82 48.93 15.94
CA ASP A 261 7.02 49.22 14.52
C ASP A 261 7.48 47.96 13.75
N ASN A 262 8.43 47.21 14.30
CA ASN A 262 8.86 45.92 13.74
C ASN A 262 7.70 44.92 13.62
N LEU A 263 6.86 44.79 14.65
CA LEU A 263 5.72 43.88 14.64
C LEU A 263 4.64 44.32 13.63
N LYS A 264 4.38 45.63 13.48
CA LYS A 264 3.48 46.18 12.45
C LYS A 264 4.01 45.88 11.04
N ASN A 265 5.32 46.00 10.81
CA ASN A 265 5.94 45.62 9.53
C ASN A 265 5.85 44.11 9.23
N VAL A 266 5.88 43.25 10.25
CA VAL A 266 5.64 41.81 10.08
C VAL A 266 4.15 41.54 9.82
N GLN A 267 3.26 42.28 10.48
CA GLN A 267 1.81 42.19 10.27
C GLN A 267 1.42 42.56 8.84
N THR A 268 1.97 43.63 8.25
CA THR A 268 1.70 44.04 6.86
C THR A 268 2.16 42.98 5.85
N LYS A 269 3.32 42.34 6.08
CA LYS A 269 3.78 41.21 5.25
C LYS A 269 2.84 40.00 5.37
N ALA A 270 2.33 39.72 6.57
CA ALA A 270 1.39 38.63 6.80
C ALA A 270 0.01 38.90 6.17
N THR A 271 -0.48 40.15 6.19
CA THR A 271 -1.73 40.52 5.50
C THR A 271 -1.58 40.47 3.99
N ALA A 272 -0.45 40.94 3.43
CA ALA A 272 -0.18 40.80 2.00
C ALA A 272 -0.14 39.33 1.55
N ARG A 273 0.44 38.43 2.38
CA ARG A 273 0.41 36.99 2.13
C ARG A 273 -1.02 36.44 2.16
N LYS A 274 -1.87 36.90 3.09
CA LYS A 274 -3.28 36.50 3.16
C LYS A 274 -4.02 36.88 1.87
N GLU A 275 -3.88 38.12 1.42
CA GLU A 275 -4.51 38.61 0.18
C GLU A 275 -4.04 37.81 -1.05
N LYS A 276 -2.74 37.49 -1.12
CA LYS A 276 -2.19 36.62 -2.17
C LYS A 276 -2.79 35.21 -2.13
N LEU A 277 -2.98 34.63 -0.95
CA LEU A 277 -3.61 33.31 -0.82
C LEU A 277 -5.09 33.34 -1.19
N GLU A 278 -5.81 34.40 -0.84
CA GLU A 278 -7.22 34.58 -1.16
C GLU A 278 -7.46 34.70 -2.67
N SER A 279 -6.55 35.37 -3.40
CA SER A 279 -6.66 35.55 -4.86
C SER A 279 -6.32 34.31 -5.69
N ILE A 280 -5.65 33.31 -5.12
CA ILE A 280 -5.32 32.07 -5.83
C ILE A 280 -6.59 31.22 -6.06
N SER A 281 -6.82 30.84 -7.32
CA SER A 281 -7.82 29.83 -7.68
C SER A 281 -7.27 28.43 -7.42
N PRO A 282 -7.89 27.62 -6.54
CA PRO A 282 -7.34 26.32 -6.18
C PRO A 282 -7.32 25.32 -7.34
N GLN A 283 -6.28 24.51 -7.39
CA GLN A 283 -6.15 23.39 -8.31
C GLN A 283 -6.97 22.18 -7.84
N ALA A 284 -7.51 21.42 -8.79
CA ALA A 284 -8.08 20.10 -8.50
C ALA A 284 -7.01 19.13 -7.93
N PRO A 285 -7.40 18.19 -7.06
CA PRO A 285 -6.48 17.16 -6.57
C PRO A 285 -5.83 16.37 -7.71
N PRO A 286 -4.57 15.91 -7.54
CA PRO A 286 -3.92 15.03 -8.51
C PRO A 286 -4.73 13.76 -8.76
N LEU A 287 -4.61 13.19 -9.96
CA LEU A 287 -5.29 11.93 -10.27
C LEU A 287 -4.67 10.75 -9.51
N LEU A 288 -5.46 9.71 -9.28
CA LEU A 288 -4.96 8.42 -8.78
C LEU A 288 -4.09 7.77 -9.86
N LYS A 289 -3.00 7.10 -9.47
CA LYS A 289 -2.07 6.45 -10.41
C LYS A 289 -2.78 5.39 -11.24
N ASN A 290 -3.59 4.55 -10.59
CA ASN A 290 -4.29 3.42 -11.22
C ASN A 290 -5.72 3.78 -11.69
N ILE A 291 -5.99 5.06 -11.95
CA ILE A 291 -7.36 5.54 -12.24
C ILE A 291 -8.02 4.84 -13.43
N LEU A 292 -7.25 4.46 -14.45
CA LEU A 292 -7.79 3.80 -15.64
C LEU A 292 -8.33 2.40 -15.32
N GLU A 293 -7.62 1.67 -14.48
CA GLU A 293 -7.98 0.31 -14.05
C GLU A 293 -9.14 0.36 -13.06
N ILE A 294 -9.07 1.26 -12.07
CA ILE A 294 -10.17 1.56 -11.15
C ILE A 294 -11.45 1.90 -11.92
N ASN A 295 -11.36 2.71 -12.98
CA ASN A 295 -12.53 3.07 -13.79
C ASN A 295 -13.10 1.89 -14.61
N LYS A 296 -12.25 0.95 -15.04
CA LYS A 296 -12.70 -0.30 -15.71
C LYS A 296 -13.45 -1.17 -14.70
N LEU A 297 -12.86 -1.44 -13.55
CA LEU A 297 -13.46 -2.22 -12.46
C LEU A 297 -14.77 -1.60 -11.97
N ARG A 298 -14.82 -0.27 -11.81
CA ARG A 298 -16.08 0.44 -11.48
C ARG A 298 -17.16 0.29 -12.56
N THR A 299 -16.77 0.21 -13.82
CA THR A 299 -17.71 -0.04 -14.94
C THR A 299 -18.21 -1.49 -14.93
N GLU A 300 -17.37 -2.45 -14.55
CA GLU A 300 -17.76 -3.86 -14.36
C GLU A 300 -18.65 -4.06 -13.13
N MET A 301 -18.42 -3.29 -12.06
CA MET A 301 -19.22 -3.33 -10.83
C MET A 301 -20.61 -2.67 -10.99
N ALA A 302 -20.74 -1.65 -11.84
CA ALA A 302 -22.00 -0.92 -12.03
C ALA A 302 -23.23 -1.83 -12.35
N PRO A 303 -23.19 -2.76 -13.32
CA PRO A 303 -24.31 -3.66 -13.57
C PRO A 303 -24.55 -4.66 -12.42
N LEU A 304 -23.52 -5.03 -11.65
CA LEU A 304 -23.68 -5.90 -10.49
C LEU A 304 -24.47 -5.20 -9.38
N LEU A 305 -24.20 -3.91 -9.15
CA LEU A 305 -24.95 -3.07 -8.21
C LEU A 305 -26.41 -2.90 -8.66
N GLU A 306 -26.66 -2.65 -9.95
CA GLU A 306 -28.03 -2.59 -10.48
C GLU A 306 -28.77 -3.93 -10.33
N MET A 307 -28.08 -5.07 -10.53
CA MET A 307 -28.68 -6.39 -10.30
C MET A 307 -29.03 -6.62 -8.83
N GLU A 308 -28.17 -6.21 -7.90
CA GLU A 308 -28.44 -6.28 -6.46
C GLU A 308 -29.63 -5.40 -6.06
N GLU A 309 -29.67 -4.15 -6.51
CA GLU A 309 -30.77 -3.22 -6.21
C GLU A 309 -32.11 -3.71 -6.78
N ASN A 310 -32.12 -4.24 -8.00
CA ASN A 310 -33.32 -4.79 -8.63
C ASN A 310 -33.74 -6.15 -8.04
N ALA A 311 -32.80 -6.88 -7.41
CA ALA A 311 -33.08 -8.16 -6.78
C ALA A 311 -33.58 -8.04 -5.33
N LYS A 312 -33.60 -6.83 -4.73
CA LYS A 312 -34.17 -6.59 -3.40
C LYS A 312 -35.66 -6.98 -3.37
N GLY A 313 -35.94 -8.20 -2.94
CA GLY A 313 -37.29 -8.78 -2.86
C GLY A 313 -37.57 -9.94 -3.82
N ARG A 314 -36.64 -10.30 -4.72
CA ARG A 314 -36.73 -11.47 -5.62
C ARG A 314 -35.69 -12.52 -5.23
N LEU A 315 -36.03 -13.81 -5.34
CA LEU A 315 -35.04 -14.88 -5.25
C LEU A 315 -34.04 -14.77 -6.42
N LEU A 316 -32.76 -14.64 -6.07
CA LEU A 316 -31.68 -14.65 -7.04
C LEU A 316 -31.47 -16.06 -7.60
N THR A 317 -31.20 -16.12 -8.90
CA THR A 317 -30.70 -17.34 -9.53
C THR A 317 -29.26 -17.63 -9.09
N LEU A 318 -28.82 -18.89 -9.16
CA LEU A 318 -27.44 -19.29 -8.86
C LEU A 318 -26.39 -18.46 -9.61
N LYS A 319 -26.68 -18.07 -10.85
CA LYS A 319 -25.79 -17.21 -11.67
C LYS A 319 -25.77 -15.77 -11.18
N GLU A 320 -26.91 -15.21 -10.78
CA GLU A 320 -26.98 -13.87 -10.18
C GLU A 320 -26.26 -13.86 -8.82
N SER A 321 -26.39 -14.93 -8.01
CA SER A 321 -25.65 -15.06 -6.74
C SER A 321 -24.13 -15.17 -6.93
N GLN A 322 -23.66 -15.91 -7.95
CA GLN A 322 -22.23 -15.98 -8.28
C GLN A 322 -21.70 -14.64 -8.79
N ALA A 323 -22.48 -13.92 -9.61
CA ALA A 323 -22.10 -12.59 -10.10
C ALA A 323 -22.03 -11.56 -8.97
N ILE A 324 -22.90 -11.66 -7.95
CA ILE A 324 -22.80 -10.83 -6.74
C ILE A 324 -21.58 -11.22 -5.90
N GLY A 325 -21.20 -12.49 -5.82
CA GLY A 325 -19.94 -12.88 -5.13
C GLY A 325 -18.70 -12.22 -5.75
N ARG A 326 -18.66 -12.10 -7.08
CA ARG A 326 -17.58 -11.38 -7.79
C ARG A 326 -17.54 -9.87 -7.51
N LYS A 327 -18.64 -9.29 -7.01
CA LYS A 327 -18.67 -7.87 -6.63
C LYS A 327 -17.69 -7.59 -5.48
N ASP A 328 -17.65 -8.48 -4.49
CA ASP A 328 -16.81 -8.29 -3.31
C ASP A 328 -15.31 -8.39 -3.71
N GLU A 329 -14.97 -9.31 -4.62
CA GLU A 329 -13.63 -9.41 -5.22
C GLU A 329 -13.24 -8.14 -5.98
N ILE A 330 -14.13 -7.61 -6.82
CA ILE A 330 -13.89 -6.37 -7.58
C ILE A 330 -13.76 -5.17 -6.63
N GLN A 331 -14.52 -5.15 -5.53
CA GLN A 331 -14.43 -4.08 -4.54
C GLN A 331 -13.08 -4.12 -3.81
N GLU A 332 -12.63 -5.29 -3.37
CA GLU A 332 -11.31 -5.49 -2.75
C GLU A 332 -10.18 -5.06 -3.70
N GLU A 333 -10.26 -5.44 -4.98
CA GLU A 333 -9.29 -5.05 -5.99
C GLU A 333 -9.26 -3.52 -6.22
N ILE A 334 -10.44 -2.87 -6.23
CA ILE A 334 -10.53 -1.39 -6.28
C ILE A 334 -9.85 -0.78 -5.05
N GLU A 335 -10.12 -1.30 -3.85
CA GLU A 335 -9.53 -0.78 -2.61
C GLU A 335 -8.01 -0.94 -2.60
N ASP A 336 -7.47 -2.07 -3.06
CA ASP A 336 -6.02 -2.28 -3.15
C ASP A 336 -5.35 -1.39 -4.20
N LEU A 337 -5.99 -1.17 -5.35
CA LEU A 337 -5.52 -0.22 -6.37
C LEU A 337 -5.59 1.23 -5.89
N GLU A 338 -6.58 1.56 -5.04
CA GLU A 338 -6.68 2.85 -4.38
C GLU A 338 -5.56 3.02 -3.34
N ARG A 339 -5.36 2.04 -2.44
CA ARG A 339 -4.29 2.05 -1.42
C ARG A 339 -2.91 2.17 -2.06
N SER A 340 -2.62 1.43 -3.13
CA SER A 340 -1.35 1.52 -3.87
C SER A 340 -1.17 2.86 -4.60
N SER A 341 -2.27 3.58 -4.88
CA SER A 341 -2.26 4.92 -5.47
C SER A 341 -1.98 6.05 -4.44
N ARG A 342 -1.87 5.73 -3.16
CA ARG A 342 -1.57 6.70 -2.10
C ARG A 342 -0.21 7.39 -2.33
N GLY A 343 -0.19 8.69 -2.08
CA GLY A 343 1.02 9.51 -2.19
C GLY A 343 1.87 9.44 -0.91
N TRP A 344 3.14 9.82 -1.01
CA TRP A 344 3.99 9.95 0.17
C TRP A 344 3.47 11.07 1.08
N PHE A 345 3.40 10.81 2.38
CA PHE A 345 2.95 11.76 3.41
C PHE A 345 1.56 12.35 3.18
N GLU A 346 0.70 11.65 2.44
CA GLU A 346 -0.70 12.04 2.27
C GLU A 346 -1.50 11.66 3.53
N SER A 347 -2.27 12.60 4.08
CA SER A 347 -3.18 12.31 5.20
C SER A 347 -4.38 11.49 4.73
N ASP A 348 -4.95 10.69 5.63
CA ASP A 348 -6.12 9.85 5.33
C ASP A 348 -7.28 10.66 4.76
N ASP A 349 -7.56 11.81 5.37
CA ASP A 349 -8.61 12.72 4.90
C ASP A 349 -8.33 13.27 3.48
N ALA A 350 -7.07 13.59 3.17
CA ALA A 350 -6.69 14.14 1.86
C ALA A 350 -6.81 13.06 0.78
N PHE A 351 -6.40 11.85 1.12
CA PHE A 351 -6.55 10.67 0.28
C PHE A 351 -8.03 10.35 0.03
N ALA A 352 -8.87 10.32 1.07
CA ALA A 352 -10.32 10.10 0.95
C ALA A 352 -10.98 11.13 0.02
N THR A 353 -10.63 12.42 0.18
CA THR A 353 -11.13 13.49 -0.70
C THR A 353 -10.74 13.26 -2.16
N ARG A 354 -9.53 12.75 -2.42
CA ARG A 354 -9.01 12.47 -3.77
C ARG A 354 -9.72 11.26 -4.40
N VAL A 355 -9.96 10.22 -3.62
CA VAL A 355 -10.74 9.03 -4.05
C VAL A 355 -12.18 9.42 -4.37
N GLU A 356 -12.81 10.24 -3.53
CA GLU A 356 -14.17 10.73 -3.76
C GLU A 356 -14.24 11.59 -5.04
N ALA A 357 -13.32 12.53 -5.22
CA ALA A 357 -13.24 13.35 -6.43
C ALA A 357 -13.09 12.48 -7.69
N ALA A 358 -12.27 11.43 -7.63
CA ALA A 358 -12.12 10.46 -8.72
C ALA A 358 -13.43 9.69 -8.98
N CYS A 359 -14.16 9.31 -7.93
CA CYS A 359 -15.47 8.66 -8.04
C CYS A 359 -16.52 9.57 -8.69
N VAL A 360 -16.62 10.83 -8.25
CA VAL A 360 -17.53 11.82 -8.83
C VAL A 360 -17.21 12.07 -10.30
N ALA A 361 -15.93 12.22 -10.65
CA ALA A 361 -15.48 12.39 -12.03
C ALA A 361 -15.85 11.18 -12.90
N TRP A 362 -15.68 9.95 -12.39
CA TRP A 362 -16.09 8.74 -13.09
C TRP A 362 -17.61 8.68 -13.31
N LYS A 363 -18.42 8.95 -12.26
CA LYS A 363 -19.89 8.98 -12.38
C LYS A 363 -20.36 10.02 -13.39
N ALA A 364 -19.74 11.21 -13.41
CA ALA A 364 -20.05 12.25 -14.39
C ALA A 364 -19.69 11.82 -15.83
N ALA A 365 -18.53 11.17 -16.02
CA ALA A 365 -18.11 10.65 -17.31
C ALA A 365 -19.01 9.50 -17.80
N ALA A 366 -19.48 8.63 -16.89
CA ALA A 366 -20.41 7.56 -17.20
C ALA A 366 -21.77 8.10 -17.66
N ARG A 367 -22.30 9.13 -17.00
CA ARG A 367 -23.59 9.77 -17.37
C ARG A 367 -23.52 10.51 -18.71
N ASN A 368 -22.36 11.03 -19.09
CA ASN A 368 -22.17 11.75 -20.35
C ASN A 368 -21.93 10.85 -21.57
N LYS A 369 -21.73 9.54 -21.39
CA LYS A 369 -21.77 8.57 -22.50
C LYS A 369 -23.22 8.35 -22.92
N LYS A 370 -23.78 9.29 -23.70
CA LYS A 370 -25.03 9.03 -24.45
C LYS A 370 -24.84 7.74 -25.26
N PRO A 371 -25.83 6.82 -25.29
CA PRO A 371 -25.77 5.68 -26.16
C PRO A 371 -25.71 6.21 -27.60
N THR A 372 -24.54 6.12 -28.22
CA THR A 372 -24.42 6.27 -29.66
C THR A 372 -25.32 5.22 -30.27
N LYS A 373 -26.49 5.67 -30.79
CA LYS A 373 -27.37 4.87 -31.63
C LYS A 373 -26.47 4.19 -32.66
N LYS A 374 -26.24 2.88 -32.50
CA LYS A 374 -25.69 2.05 -33.57
C LYS A 374 -26.61 2.28 -34.77
N LYS A 375 -26.09 2.94 -35.81
CA LYS A 375 -26.76 2.98 -37.11
C LYS A 375 -27.05 1.52 -37.50
N PRO A 376 -28.28 1.18 -37.91
CA PRO A 376 -28.55 -0.15 -38.42
C PRO A 376 -27.68 -0.34 -39.66
N VAL A 377 -26.73 -1.27 -39.59
CA VAL A 377 -26.00 -1.73 -40.76
C VAL A 377 -27.03 -2.36 -41.69
N GLY A 378 -27.16 -1.76 -42.87
CA GLY A 378 -28.11 -2.17 -43.89
C GLY A 378 -27.94 -3.64 -44.23
N SER A 379 -29.06 -4.35 -44.13
CA SER A 379 -29.33 -5.63 -44.78
C SER A 379 -28.99 -5.55 -46.28
N VAL A 380 -28.06 -6.39 -46.75
CA VAL A 380 -28.09 -6.90 -48.12
C VAL A 380 -28.68 -8.30 -48.05
N ALA A 381 -29.83 -8.45 -48.70
CA ALA A 381 -30.53 -9.70 -48.90
C ALA A 381 -29.84 -10.56 -49.96
N SER A 382 -29.71 -11.86 -49.69
CA SER A 382 -29.78 -12.91 -50.70
C SER A 382 -30.40 -14.13 -50.01
N GLY A 383 -31.59 -14.51 -50.46
CA GLY A 383 -32.47 -15.44 -49.76
C GLY A 383 -32.27 -16.89 -50.16
N THR A 384 -32.79 -17.79 -49.33
CA THR A 384 -33.52 -18.96 -49.82
C THR A 384 -34.44 -19.54 -48.73
N ALA A 385 -35.72 -19.62 -49.10
CA ALA A 385 -36.77 -20.56 -48.70
C ALA A 385 -36.75 -21.25 -47.32
N SER A 386 -37.76 -20.97 -46.50
CA SER A 386 -38.83 -21.93 -46.12
C SER A 386 -39.52 -21.46 -44.82
N ALA A 387 -40.80 -21.13 -44.91
CA ALA A 387 -41.72 -20.94 -43.79
C ALA A 387 -42.78 -22.08 -43.86
N PRO A 388 -43.57 -22.37 -42.80
CA PRO A 388 -44.60 -21.42 -42.41
C PRO A 388 -44.79 -21.25 -40.89
N LYS A 389 -44.91 -19.99 -40.48
CA LYS A 389 -45.57 -19.54 -39.25
C LYS A 389 -47.08 -19.52 -39.50
N TRP A 390 -47.87 -20.03 -38.56
CA TRP A 390 -49.31 -19.91 -38.53
C TRP A 390 -49.75 -18.44 -38.38
N VAL A 391 -50.66 -18.00 -39.25
CA VAL A 391 -51.32 -16.69 -39.23
C VAL A 391 -52.81 -16.91 -39.12
N THR A 392 -53.48 -16.24 -38.18
CA THR A 392 -54.94 -16.10 -38.17
C THR A 392 -55.38 -14.83 -38.90
N PRO A 393 -56.49 -14.82 -39.66
CA PRO A 393 -56.82 -13.72 -40.56
C PRO A 393 -57.92 -12.75 -40.06
N ALA A 394 -57.69 -11.46 -40.37
CA ALA A 394 -58.65 -10.44 -40.81
C ALA A 394 -59.56 -9.73 -39.76
N PRO A 395 -60.23 -8.59 -40.11
CA PRO A 395 -60.24 -7.86 -41.39
C PRO A 395 -59.97 -6.33 -41.33
N LYS A 396 -59.56 -5.81 -42.49
CA LYS A 396 -59.50 -4.39 -42.86
C LYS A 396 -60.90 -3.79 -43.09
N LYS A 397 -61.04 -2.49 -42.89
CA LYS A 397 -61.94 -1.64 -43.68
C LYS A 397 -61.18 -0.45 -44.29
N SER A 398 -61.31 -0.35 -45.62
CA SER A 398 -61.09 0.81 -46.50
C SER A 398 -62.08 1.95 -46.14
N ALA A 399 -62.05 3.19 -46.63
CA ALA A 399 -61.49 3.93 -47.77
C ALA A 399 -61.36 5.42 -47.28
N TRP A 400 -60.82 6.43 -47.95
CA TRP A 400 -61.13 6.95 -49.28
C TRP A 400 -60.18 8.16 -49.55
N SER A 401 -59.85 8.35 -50.82
CA SER A 401 -58.94 9.33 -51.46
C SER A 401 -59.16 10.84 -51.19
N LYS A 402 -58.09 11.66 -51.33
CA LYS A 402 -57.84 12.59 -52.47
C LYS A 402 -56.51 13.38 -52.28
N ALA A 403 -55.77 13.54 -53.38
CA ALA A 403 -54.51 14.29 -53.53
C ALA A 403 -54.79 15.76 -53.99
N PRO A 404 -53.85 16.56 -54.55
CA PRO A 404 -52.44 16.88 -54.22
C PRO A 404 -52.15 18.42 -54.23
N THR A 405 -51.00 18.87 -53.71
CA THR A 405 -50.33 20.08 -54.24
C THR A 405 -48.81 19.93 -54.29
N LYS A 406 -48.25 20.36 -55.42
CA LYS A 406 -46.86 20.27 -55.87
C LYS A 406 -45.95 21.29 -55.17
N SER A 407 -44.71 20.91 -54.87
CA SER A 407 -43.51 21.60 -55.40
C SER A 407 -42.28 20.68 -55.32
N LYS A 408 -41.49 20.72 -56.40
CA LYS A 408 -40.17 20.11 -56.66
C LYS A 408 -39.26 21.31 -57.06
N PRO A 409 -37.90 21.21 -57.21
CA PRO A 409 -37.06 20.01 -57.22
C PRO A 409 -35.67 20.15 -56.49
N ALA A 410 -34.90 19.05 -56.55
CA ALA A 410 -33.42 18.93 -56.65
C ALA A 410 -32.56 19.54 -55.54
N GLY A 411 -31.65 18.83 -54.88
CA GLY A 411 -30.70 17.86 -55.41
C GLY A 411 -29.31 18.53 -55.44
N GLY A 412 -28.42 18.17 -54.51
CA GLY A 412 -27.07 18.73 -54.46
C GLY A 412 -26.17 17.89 -53.54
N GLY A 413 -25.36 17.05 -54.16
CA GLY A 413 -24.44 16.11 -53.50
C GLY A 413 -23.22 16.79 -52.89
N VAL A 414 -22.60 16.04 -51.98
CA VAL A 414 -21.50 16.37 -51.06
C VAL A 414 -20.13 16.51 -51.77
N PHE A 415 -20.10 16.97 -53.02
CA PHE A 415 -18.85 17.13 -53.79
C PHE A 415 -18.62 18.56 -54.33
N ALA A 416 -19.50 19.51 -54.01
CA ALA A 416 -19.41 20.89 -54.50
C ALA A 416 -18.67 21.88 -53.57
N ALA A 417 -17.96 21.41 -52.53
CA ALA A 417 -17.32 22.28 -51.54
C ALA A 417 -15.77 22.23 -51.52
N MET A 418 -15.12 21.69 -52.57
CA MET A 418 -13.67 21.47 -52.57
C MET A 418 -12.91 22.05 -53.76
N MET A 419 -13.55 22.82 -54.63
CA MET A 419 -12.91 23.50 -55.77
C MET A 419 -13.58 24.86 -55.96
N MET A 420 -12.83 25.94 -55.72
CA MET A 420 -13.06 27.40 -55.94
C MET A 420 -12.83 28.17 -54.64
N ASP A 421 -11.90 29.09 -54.44
CA ASP A 421 -10.78 29.73 -55.17
C ASP A 421 -9.94 30.40 -54.02
N SER A 422 -8.61 30.36 -53.92
CA SER A 422 -7.52 30.99 -54.71
C SER A 422 -7.65 32.49 -55.00
N ASP A 423 -6.64 33.24 -54.55
CA ASP A 423 -6.19 34.62 -54.90
C ASP A 423 -7.03 35.82 -54.43
N SER A 424 -6.49 36.70 -53.57
CA SER A 424 -5.41 37.71 -53.72
C SER A 424 -5.96 39.07 -54.19
N ASP A 425 -6.12 39.99 -53.23
CA ASP A 425 -5.53 41.34 -53.23
C ASP A 425 -5.52 41.91 -51.80
#